data_AF-A0A136LEQ3-F1
#
_entry.id   AF-A0A136LEQ3-F1
#
_cell.length_a   1.000
_cell.length_b   1.000
_cell.length_c   1.000
_cell.angle_alpha   90.00
_cell.angle_beta   90.00
_cell.angle_gamma   90.00
#
_symmetry.space_group_name_H-M   'P 1'
#
loop_
_entity.id
_entity.type
_entity.pdbx_description
1 polymer ?
#
loop_
_entity_poly.entity_id
_entity_poly.type
_entity_poly.pdbx_seq_one_letter_code
_entity_poly.pdbx_strand_id
1 'polypeptide(L)'
;MVMMSSARAPWIPGDYLKAKYEAEHYLARIGLKSTIIRAPIAYVRGEPRRPLYRLVSLFGNIPPFSWLGLRRVAPLPVDVIARGVARITLDPRQTKPIYYASDLRKHNTGREIRRGISLTTPDLIDPSHTAKPIELIDEEIPFGWTPPDMK
;
A
#
# COMPACT_ATOMS: atom_id res chain seq x y z
N MET A 1 -3.38 -7.90 11.67
CA MET A 1 -4.33 -7.44 10.63
C MET A 1 -3.92 -6.05 10.15
N VAL A 2 -4.01 -5.78 8.85
CA VAL A 2 -3.67 -4.47 8.26
C VAL A 2 -4.93 -3.85 7.67
N MET A 3 -5.11 -2.55 7.89
CA MET A 3 -6.19 -1.77 7.28
C MET A 3 -5.61 -0.67 6.39
N MET A 4 -6.11 -0.58 5.15
CA MET A 4 -5.79 0.52 4.25
C MET A 4 -6.78 1.67 4.40
N SER A 5 -6.25 2.85 4.71
CA SER A 5 -6.98 4.10 4.82
C SER A 5 -6.33 5.20 3.98
N SER A 6 -6.91 6.39 3.97
CA SER A 6 -6.49 7.52 3.14
C SER A 6 -5.95 8.68 3.96
N ALA A 7 -4.85 9.27 3.49
CA ALA A 7 -4.31 10.49 4.07
C ALA A 7 -5.25 11.68 3.77
N ARG A 8 -5.41 12.58 4.75
CA ARG A 8 -6.21 13.79 4.59
C ARG A 8 -5.57 14.70 3.54
N ALA A 9 -6.14 14.70 2.35
CA ALA A 9 -5.67 15.47 1.22
C ALA A 9 -6.76 16.42 0.72
N PRO A 10 -6.43 17.69 0.40
CA PRO A 10 -7.45 18.65 -0.03
C PRO A 10 -8.07 18.31 -1.39
N TRP A 11 -7.43 17.45 -2.18
CA TRP A 11 -7.91 16.99 -3.49
C TRP A 11 -8.67 15.65 -3.44
N ILE A 12 -8.89 15.08 -2.24
CA ILE A 12 -9.71 13.88 -2.06
C ILE A 12 -11.07 14.33 -1.49
N PRO A 13 -12.21 13.82 -2.02
CA PRO A 13 -13.52 14.17 -1.49
C PRO A 13 -13.64 13.93 0.01
N GLY A 14 -14.24 14.87 0.73
CA GLY A 14 -14.40 14.79 2.19
C GLY A 14 -15.22 13.58 2.62
N ASP A 15 -16.26 13.22 1.87
CA ASP A 15 -17.11 12.07 2.16
C ASP A 15 -16.36 10.75 2.06
N TYR A 16 -15.45 10.64 1.09
CA TYR A 16 -14.56 9.48 0.97
C TYR A 16 -13.61 9.37 2.17
N LEU A 17 -13.03 10.48 2.62
CA LEU A 17 -12.18 10.50 3.81
C LEU A 17 -12.99 10.16 5.07
N LYS A 18 -14.20 10.69 5.19
CA LYS A 18 -15.10 10.43 6.32
C LYS A 18 -15.44 8.94 6.41
N ALA A 19 -15.81 8.31 5.30
CA ALA A 19 -16.10 6.88 5.26
C ALA A 19 -14.88 6.02 5.67
N LYS A 20 -13.67 6.39 5.23
CA LYS A 20 -12.44 5.69 5.63
C LYS A 20 -12.14 5.85 7.12
N TYR A 21 -12.34 7.04 7.69
CA TYR A 21 -12.13 7.28 9.12
C TYR A 21 -13.21 6.66 10.00
N GLU A 22 -14.44 6.58 9.53
CA GLU A 22 -15.51 5.86 10.21
C GLU A 22 -15.19 4.37 10.31
N ALA A 23 -14.67 3.77 9.23
CA ALA A 23 -14.20 2.39 9.26
C ALA A 23 -13.00 2.19 10.23
N GLU A 24 -12.06 3.14 10.30
CA GLU A 24 -10.98 3.09 11.30
C GLU A 24 -11.54 3.11 12.73
N HIS A 25 -12.50 4.01 12.99
CA HIS A 25 -13.14 4.13 14.29
C HIS A 25 -13.97 2.87 14.62
N TYR A 26 -14.61 2.26 13.62
CA TYR A 26 -15.33 1.01 13.78
C TYR A 26 -14.39 -0.12 14.21
N LEU A 27 -13.24 -0.29 13.55
CA LEU A 27 -12.22 -1.28 13.93
C LEU A 27 -11.70 -1.06 15.36
N ALA A 28 -11.48 0.19 15.74
CA ALA A 28 -11.07 0.52 17.11
C ALA A 28 -12.16 0.16 18.14
N ARG A 29 -13.44 0.39 17.81
CA ARG A 29 -14.58 0.10 18.69
C ARG A 29 -14.78 -1.40 18.93
N ILE A 30 -14.55 -2.23 17.92
CA ILE A 30 -14.63 -3.70 18.05
C ILE A 30 -13.37 -4.31 18.70
N GLY A 31 -12.42 -3.48 19.17
CA GLY A 31 -11.24 -3.94 19.90
C GLY A 31 -10.17 -4.61 19.03
N LEU A 32 -10.28 -4.53 17.70
CA LEU A 32 -9.29 -5.12 16.80
C LEU A 32 -8.02 -4.27 16.79
N LYS A 33 -6.90 -4.88 17.18
CA LYS A 33 -5.56 -4.29 17.03
C LYS A 33 -5.12 -4.39 15.57
N SER A 34 -5.54 -3.43 14.76
CA SER A 34 -5.15 -3.32 13.34
C SER A 34 -4.04 -2.29 13.12
N THR A 35 -3.10 -2.62 12.24
CA THR A 35 -2.12 -1.66 11.72
C THR A 35 -2.79 -0.82 10.64
N ILE A 36 -2.98 0.48 10.88
CA ILE A 36 -3.65 1.37 9.94
C ILE A 36 -2.62 2.05 9.05
N ILE A 37 -2.74 1.86 7.74
CA ILE A 37 -1.87 2.49 6.76
C ILE A 37 -2.66 3.59 6.05
N ARG A 38 -2.39 4.85 6.41
CA ARG A 38 -2.96 6.03 5.77
C ARG A 38 -2.13 6.38 4.54
N ALA A 39 -2.44 5.72 3.43
CA ALA A 39 -1.73 5.91 2.18
C ALA A 39 -2.16 7.22 1.49
N PRO A 40 -1.23 7.97 0.89
CA PRO A 40 -1.57 9.08 0.00
C PRO A 40 -2.03 8.51 -1.36
N ILE A 41 -2.34 9.40 -2.30
CA ILE A 41 -2.63 8.99 -3.68
C ILE A 41 -1.48 8.15 -4.23
N ALA A 42 -1.83 6.96 -4.70
CA ALA A 42 -0.90 6.05 -5.34
C ALA A 42 -0.84 6.31 -6.85
N TYR A 43 0.32 6.10 -7.47
CA TYR A 43 0.46 6.13 -8.92
C TYR A 43 1.34 4.97 -9.42
N VAL A 44 1.15 4.55 -10.66
CA VAL A 44 2.01 3.55 -11.31
C VAL A 44 3.19 4.24 -11.97
N ARG A 45 4.40 3.69 -11.82
CA ARG A 45 5.59 4.22 -12.51
C ARG A 45 5.53 3.87 -14.00
N GLY A 46 5.86 4.82 -14.87
CA GLY A 46 5.80 4.63 -16.32
C GLY A 46 4.47 5.07 -16.96
N GLU A 47 3.39 5.19 -16.17
CA GLU A 47 2.10 5.65 -16.67
C GLU A 47 2.04 7.20 -16.77
N PRO A 48 1.35 7.78 -17.77
CA PRO A 48 1.14 9.21 -17.87
C PRO A 48 0.41 9.76 -16.65
N ARG A 49 1.16 10.41 -15.76
CA ARG A 49 0.61 11.09 -14.58
C ARG A 49 -0.08 12.40 -14.98
N ARG A 50 -1.23 12.68 -14.40
CA ARG A 50 -1.85 14.02 -14.48
C ARG A 50 -0.86 15.09 -14.01
N PRO A 51 -0.80 16.26 -14.66
CA PRO A 51 0.19 17.31 -14.38
C PRO A 51 0.14 17.80 -12.91
N LEU A 52 -1.04 17.84 -12.30
CA LEU A 52 -1.22 18.18 -10.89
C LEU A 52 -0.43 17.24 -9.95
N TYR A 53 -0.42 15.94 -10.22
CA TYR A 53 0.32 14.98 -9.37
C TYR A 53 1.83 15.15 -9.49
N ARG A 54 2.32 15.58 -10.66
CA ARG A 54 3.75 15.91 -10.85
C ARG A 54 4.14 17.12 -10.00
N LEU A 55 3.34 18.17 -10.03
CA LEU A 55 3.57 19.37 -9.21
C LEU A 55 3.57 19.04 -7.72
N VAL A 56 2.55 18.34 -7.21
CA VAL A 56 2.48 17.98 -5.77
C VAL A 56 3.66 17.09 -5.35
N SER A 57 4.10 16.17 -6.20
CA SER A 57 5.28 15.35 -5.91
C SER A 57 6.57 16.17 -5.83
N LEU A 58 6.67 17.24 -6.63
CA LEU A 58 7.79 18.16 -6.64
C LEU A 58 7.78 19.04 -5.38
N PHE A 59 6.62 19.64 -5.06
CA PHE A 59 6.42 20.47 -3.87
C PHE A 59 6.60 19.69 -2.56
N GLY A 60 6.32 18.39 -2.55
CA GLY A 60 6.61 17.52 -1.39
C GLY A 60 8.09 17.37 -1.05
N ASN A 61 8.99 17.67 -2.00
CA ASN A 61 10.45 17.57 -1.82
C ASN A 61 11.14 18.92 -1.60
N ILE A 62 10.46 20.05 -1.85
CA ILE A 62 11.03 21.40 -1.74
C ILE A 62 10.73 21.99 -0.33
N PRO A 63 11.73 22.42 0.45
CA PRO A 63 11.49 23.22 1.66
C PRO A 63 10.88 24.58 1.29
N PRO A 64 9.93 25.16 2.07
CA PRO A 64 9.47 24.78 3.41
C PRO A 64 8.26 23.82 3.43
N PHE A 65 7.62 23.57 2.27
CA PHE A 65 6.40 22.76 2.18
C PHE A 65 6.58 21.31 2.62
N SER A 66 7.78 20.74 2.41
CA SER A 66 8.12 19.40 2.89
C SER A 66 8.06 19.26 4.43
N TRP A 67 8.27 20.35 5.17
CA TRP A 67 8.21 20.39 6.64
C TRP A 67 6.80 20.62 7.18
N LEU A 68 5.99 21.44 6.47
CA LEU A 68 4.60 21.77 6.79
C LEU A 68 3.60 20.61 6.60
N GLY A 69 4.08 19.36 6.50
CA GLY A 69 3.22 18.17 6.45
C GLY A 69 2.78 17.76 5.05
N LEU A 70 3.12 18.51 4.00
CA LEU A 70 2.82 18.12 2.60
C LEU A 70 3.42 16.75 2.25
N ARG A 71 4.55 16.38 2.87
CA ARG A 71 5.20 15.08 2.70
C ARG A 71 4.33 13.89 3.14
N ARG A 72 3.36 14.09 4.04
CA ARG A 72 2.41 13.03 4.47
C ARG A 72 1.34 12.76 3.42
N VAL A 73 1.05 13.74 2.56
CA VAL A 73 -0.03 13.71 1.58
C VAL A 73 0.50 13.56 0.15
N ALA A 74 1.79 13.85 -0.06
CA ALA A 74 2.44 13.78 -1.36
C ALA A 74 2.29 12.38 -1.99
N PRO A 75 1.96 12.30 -3.29
CA PRO A 75 1.76 11.04 -4.00
C PRO A 75 2.95 10.09 -3.84
N LEU A 76 2.64 8.79 -3.81
CA LEU A 76 3.62 7.72 -3.70
C LEU A 76 3.43 6.71 -4.83
N PRO A 77 4.51 6.11 -5.34
CA PRO A 77 4.34 5.06 -6.33
C PRO A 77 3.89 3.76 -5.64
N VAL A 78 3.07 2.97 -6.34
CA VAL A 78 2.45 1.74 -5.79
C VAL A 78 3.50 0.75 -5.27
N ASP A 79 4.64 0.61 -5.94
CA ASP A 79 5.74 -0.26 -5.52
C ASP A 79 6.29 0.10 -4.14
N VAL A 80 6.43 1.40 -3.85
CA VAL A 80 6.95 1.89 -2.56
C VAL A 80 5.92 1.66 -1.46
N ILE A 81 4.64 1.84 -1.76
CA ILE A 81 3.55 1.55 -0.82
C ILE A 81 3.52 0.06 -0.51
N ALA A 82 3.47 -0.79 -1.52
CA ALA A 82 3.41 -2.25 -1.36
C ALA A 82 4.60 -2.77 -0.55
N ARG A 83 5.83 -2.35 -0.89
CA ARG A 83 7.03 -2.77 -0.15
C ARG A 83 7.05 -2.22 1.28
N GLY A 84 6.61 -0.98 1.47
CA GLY A 84 6.49 -0.38 2.80
C GLY A 84 5.51 -1.15 3.68
N VAL A 85 4.32 -1.46 3.14
CA VAL A 85 3.30 -2.28 3.81
C VAL A 85 3.86 -3.66 4.15
N ALA A 86 4.47 -4.35 3.17
CA ALA A 86 5.06 -5.68 3.37
C ALA A 86 6.13 -5.69 4.48
N ARG A 87 7.02 -4.69 4.49
CA ARG A 87 8.04 -4.56 5.54
C ARG A 87 7.43 -4.28 6.92
N ILE A 88 6.40 -3.43 7.00
CA ILE A 88 5.68 -3.16 8.26
C ILE A 88 4.96 -4.41 8.77
N THR A 89 4.39 -5.23 7.88
CA THR A 89 3.69 -6.45 8.27
C THR A 89 4.61 -7.56 8.75
N LEU A 90 5.81 -7.63 8.17
CA LEU A 90 6.83 -8.60 8.53
C LEU A 90 7.61 -8.19 9.78
N ASP A 91 7.56 -6.92 10.17
CA ASP A 91 8.26 -6.42 11.36
C ASP A 91 7.57 -6.93 12.63
N PRO A 92 8.25 -7.77 13.45
CA PRO A 92 7.68 -8.29 14.69
C PRO A 92 7.51 -7.20 15.76
N ARG A 93 8.17 -6.03 15.60
CA ARG A 93 8.12 -4.92 16.54
C ARG A 93 7.39 -3.73 15.92
N GLN A 94 6.10 -3.89 15.72
CA GLN A 94 5.24 -2.78 15.31
C GLN A 94 5.16 -1.73 16.42
N THR A 95 5.87 -0.62 16.20
CA THR A 95 5.98 0.48 17.18
C THR A 95 4.83 1.46 17.10
N LYS A 96 4.11 1.52 15.98
CA LYS A 96 3.08 2.54 15.72
C LYS A 96 1.77 1.90 15.24
N PRO A 97 0.61 2.39 15.71
CA PRO A 97 -0.68 1.92 15.22
C PRO A 97 -1.04 2.50 13.84
N ILE A 98 -0.54 3.69 13.52
CA ILE A 98 -0.87 4.43 12.30
C ILE A 98 0.42 4.78 11.55
N TYR A 99 0.48 4.39 10.27
CA TYR A 99 1.59 4.67 9.36
C TYR A 99 1.15 5.62 8.25
N TYR A 100 1.97 6.63 7.97
CA TYR A 100 1.74 7.60 6.90
C TYR A 100 2.70 7.40 5.73
N ALA A 101 2.49 8.16 4.65
CA ALA A 101 3.39 8.23 3.50
C ALA A 101 4.86 8.43 3.86
N SER A 102 5.16 9.25 4.87
CA SER A 102 6.53 9.48 5.33
C SER A 102 7.16 8.22 5.92
N ASP A 103 6.38 7.42 6.65
CA ASP A 103 6.87 6.19 7.27
C ASP A 103 7.06 5.10 6.20
N LEU A 104 6.12 4.97 5.26
CA LEU A 104 6.27 4.09 4.10
C LEU A 104 7.55 4.39 3.31
N ARG A 105 7.92 5.67 3.15
CA ARG A 105 9.19 6.05 2.51
C ARG A 105 10.40 5.65 3.35
N LYS A 106 10.36 5.77 4.67
CA LYS A 106 11.46 5.38 5.57
C LYS A 106 11.73 3.88 5.54
N HIS A 107 10.68 3.08 5.34
CA HIS A 107 10.82 1.63 5.17
C HIS A 107 11.35 1.23 3.79
N ASN A 108 11.68 2.17 2.90
CA ASN A 108 12.25 1.90 1.58
C ASN A 108 13.67 2.48 1.43
N THR A 109 14.54 1.76 0.73
CA THR A 109 15.92 2.21 0.49
C THR A 109 15.92 3.38 -0.50
N GLY A 110 16.83 4.35 -0.34
CA GLY A 110 16.91 5.51 -1.26
C GLY A 110 17.18 5.13 -2.73
N ARG A 111 17.77 3.95 -2.99
CA ARG A 111 17.91 3.38 -4.34
C ARG A 111 16.58 2.85 -4.87
N GLU A 112 15.82 2.13 -4.05
CA GLU A 112 14.49 1.58 -4.39
C GLU A 112 13.48 2.69 -4.73
N ILE A 113 13.49 3.78 -3.95
CA ILE A 113 12.61 4.92 -4.21
C ILE A 113 12.91 5.55 -5.58
N ARG A 114 14.20 5.66 -5.95
CA ARG A 114 14.62 6.32 -7.19
C ARG A 114 14.51 5.42 -8.42
N ARG A 115 15.07 4.20 -8.38
CA ARG A 115 15.07 3.26 -9.50
C ARG A 115 13.72 2.57 -9.72
N GLY A 116 12.87 2.49 -8.69
CA GLY A 116 11.69 1.63 -8.75
C GLY A 116 12.08 0.15 -8.73
N ILE A 117 11.11 -0.72 -8.96
CA ILE A 117 11.38 -2.14 -9.22
C ILE A 117 12.08 -2.21 -10.58
N SER A 118 13.35 -2.63 -10.60
CA SER A 118 13.94 -3.13 -11.83
C SER A 118 13.14 -4.38 -12.19
N LEU A 119 12.35 -4.31 -13.26
CA LEU A 119 11.76 -5.50 -13.90
C LEU A 119 12.85 -6.51 -14.34
N THR A 120 14.11 -6.09 -14.32
CA THR A 120 15.34 -6.89 -14.45
C THR A 120 15.74 -7.59 -13.14
N THR A 121 14.78 -8.13 -12.39
CA THR A 121 15.08 -9.13 -11.36
C THR A 121 14.52 -10.44 -11.90
N PRO A 122 15.35 -11.34 -12.46
CA PRO A 122 14.86 -12.57 -13.08
C PRO A 122 14.14 -13.50 -12.09
N ASP A 123 14.31 -13.31 -10.78
CA ASP A 123 13.76 -14.22 -9.76
C ASP A 123 12.32 -13.92 -9.31
N LEU A 124 11.70 -12.82 -9.74
CA LEU A 124 10.26 -12.57 -9.47
C LEU A 124 9.37 -12.84 -10.67
N ILE A 125 9.97 -13.10 -11.83
CA ILE A 125 9.32 -13.56 -13.05
C ILE A 125 9.95 -14.91 -13.38
N ASP A 126 9.94 -15.83 -12.42
CA ASP A 126 9.96 -17.23 -12.81
C ASP A 126 8.51 -17.57 -13.21
N PRO A 127 8.20 -17.75 -14.50
CA PRO A 127 6.88 -18.20 -14.92
C PRO A 127 6.54 -19.60 -14.37
N SER A 128 7.52 -20.32 -13.79
CA SER A 128 7.27 -21.57 -13.06
C SER A 128 6.50 -21.34 -11.74
N HIS A 129 6.63 -20.16 -11.14
CA HIS A 129 5.77 -19.66 -10.06
C HIS A 129 4.73 -18.68 -10.62
N THR A 130 4.10 -19.05 -11.74
CA THR A 130 2.70 -18.64 -11.95
C THR A 130 1.98 -19.09 -10.69
N ALA A 131 1.63 -18.15 -9.79
CA ALA A 131 0.68 -18.42 -8.74
C ALA A 131 -0.47 -19.11 -9.46
N LYS A 132 -0.64 -20.43 -9.25
CA LYS A 132 -1.74 -21.18 -9.85
C LYS A 132 -2.93 -20.28 -9.58
N PRO A 133 -3.56 -19.71 -10.64
CA PRO A 133 -4.77 -18.94 -10.42
C PRO A 133 -5.58 -19.82 -9.52
N ILE A 134 -6.01 -19.30 -8.36
CA ILE A 134 -6.92 -20.05 -7.48
C ILE A 134 -7.92 -20.61 -8.46
N GLU A 135 -7.84 -21.92 -8.71
CA GLU A 135 -8.75 -22.59 -9.62
C GLU A 135 -10.08 -22.15 -9.05
N LEU A 136 -10.83 -21.37 -9.84
CA LEU A 136 -12.18 -21.03 -9.48
C LEU A 136 -12.79 -22.39 -9.23
N ILE A 137 -12.92 -22.73 -7.96
CA ILE A 137 -13.55 -23.96 -7.53
C ILE A 137 -14.93 -23.85 -8.16
N ASP A 138 -15.20 -24.69 -9.16
CA ASP A 138 -16.51 -24.77 -9.77
C ASP A 138 -17.53 -24.84 -8.63
N GLU A 139 -18.61 -24.06 -8.75
CA GLU A 139 -19.61 -23.83 -7.70
C GLU A 139 -20.35 -25.12 -7.25
N GLU A 140 -19.91 -26.29 -7.71
CA GLU A 140 -20.48 -27.63 -7.52
C GLU A 140 -19.52 -28.62 -6.81
N ILE A 141 -18.62 -28.18 -5.92
CA ILE A 141 -17.93 -29.15 -5.04
C ILE A 141 -18.77 -29.40 -3.78
N PRO A 142 -19.31 -30.61 -3.57
CA PRO A 142 -20.06 -30.94 -2.37
C PRO A 142 -19.14 -30.92 -1.13
N PHE A 143 -19.70 -30.51 -0.01
CA PHE A 143 -19.01 -30.43 1.27
C PHE A 143 -18.44 -31.81 1.65
N GLY A 144 -17.11 -31.91 1.80
CA GLY A 144 -16.41 -33.13 2.21
C GLY A 144 -15.45 -33.75 1.20
N TRP A 145 -15.21 -33.12 0.05
CA TRP A 145 -14.20 -33.61 -0.89
C TRP A 145 -12.76 -33.26 -0.45
N THR A 146 -11.90 -34.28 -0.36
CA THR A 146 -10.45 -34.14 -0.17
C THR A 146 -9.72 -34.57 -1.44
N PRO A 147 -8.78 -33.77 -1.98
CA PRO A 147 -8.04 -34.15 -3.19
C PRO A 147 -7.22 -35.43 -2.97
N PRO A 148 -7.13 -36.32 -3.97
CA PRO A 148 -6.23 -37.47 -3.89
C PRO A 148 -4.77 -37.01 -3.93
N ASP A 149 -3.94 -37.58 -3.04
CA ASP A 149 -2.51 -37.32 -2.95
C ASP A 149 -1.84 -37.50 -4.33
N MET A 150 -1.27 -36.42 -4.86
CA MET A 150 -0.40 -36.47 -6.04
C MET A 150 0.95 -37.09 -5.61
N LYS A 151 1.16 -38.36 -5.96
CA LYS A 151 2.48 -39.01 -5.94
C LYS A 151 3.39 -38.47 -7.04
#